data_AF-A0A392NFE2-F1
#
_entry.id   AF-A0A392NFE2-F1
#
_cell.length_a   1.000
_cell.length_b   1.000
_cell.length_c   1.000
_cell.angle_alpha   90.00
_cell.angle_beta   90.00
_cell.angle_gamma   90.00
#
_symmetry.space_group_name_H-M   'P 1'
#
loop_
_entity.id
_entity.type
_entity.pdbx_description
1 polymer ?
#
loop_
_entity_poly.entity_id
_entity_poly.type
_entity_poly.pdbx_seq_one_letter_code
_entity_poly.pdbx_strand_id
1 'polypeptide(L)'
;DAKKAEQWDEIETEANELAKLFSGDPRLAEFLDKDFIDLLFGFLGNQQNKRLQLLAVAIIRHVTAASKDENVVRQCILSSTSVDNLVSSEYSELQVEAMCLLRIKALRIQDFLQKHPEFATIIVNAVDPVLSFLSKGIANRSRDTVYLGALTLASFCQVYPQLNEEKVVFHTMLQLFL
;
A
#
# COMPACT_ATOMS: atom_id res chain seq x y z
N ASP A 1 25.32 -18.51 -9.35
CA ASP A 1 23.94 -18.65 -8.83
C ASP A 1 23.86 -18.87 -7.32
N ALA A 2 24.64 -19.78 -6.72
CA ALA A 2 24.65 -19.97 -5.26
C ALA A 2 24.97 -18.69 -4.44
N LYS A 3 25.99 -17.92 -4.84
CA LYS A 3 26.38 -16.67 -4.15
C LYS A 3 25.31 -15.57 -4.20
N LYS A 4 24.47 -15.55 -5.24
CA LYS A 4 23.35 -14.59 -5.33
C LYS A 4 22.19 -15.01 -4.44
N ALA A 5 21.94 -16.32 -4.30
CA ALA A 5 20.91 -16.83 -3.40
C ALA A 5 21.26 -16.53 -1.94
N GLU A 6 22.51 -16.73 -1.54
CA GLU A 6 23.01 -16.40 -0.20
C GLU A 6 22.86 -14.91 0.12
N GLN A 7 23.17 -14.03 -0.84
CA GLN A 7 22.97 -12.58 -0.69
C GLN A 7 21.49 -12.18 -0.54
N TRP A 8 20.58 -12.88 -1.21
CA TRP A 8 19.15 -12.61 -1.06
C TRP A 8 18.62 -13.05 0.31
N ASP A 9 19.09 -14.19 0.83
CA ASP A 9 18.75 -14.67 2.18
C ASP A 9 19.21 -13.67 3.26
N GLU A 10 20.40 -13.09 3.11
CA GLU A 10 20.90 -12.04 4.00
C GLU A 10 19.99 -10.80 3.96
N ILE A 11 19.65 -10.31 2.76
CA ILE A 11 18.77 -9.15 2.58
C ILE A 11 17.38 -9.41 3.19
N GLU A 12 16.81 -10.59 2.98
CA GLU A 12 15.52 -10.96 3.57
C GLU A 12 15.56 -11.01 5.10
N THR A 13 16.65 -11.52 5.66
CA THR A 13 16.83 -11.61 7.12
C THR A 13 16.89 -10.21 7.72
N GLU A 14 17.68 -9.32 7.16
CA GLU A 14 17.80 -7.93 7.60
C GLU A 14 16.47 -7.16 7.44
N ALA A 15 15.80 -7.32 6.29
CA ALA A 15 14.50 -6.70 6.06
C ALA A 15 13.43 -7.20 7.05
N ASN A 16 13.50 -8.47 7.46
CA ASN A 16 12.59 -9.05 8.43
C ASN A 16 12.84 -8.53 9.85
N GLU A 17 14.10 -8.42 10.28
CA GLU A 17 14.42 -7.78 11.56
C GLU A 17 14.00 -6.31 11.59
N LEU A 18 14.22 -5.61 10.48
CA LEU A 18 13.78 -4.23 10.34
C LEU A 18 12.25 -4.09 10.40
N ALA A 19 11.50 -4.98 9.74
CA ALA A 19 10.04 -4.99 9.83
C ALA A 19 9.54 -5.23 11.26
N LYS A 20 10.20 -6.11 12.02
CA LYS A 20 9.90 -6.33 13.45
C LYS A 20 10.18 -5.09 14.28
N LEU A 21 11.30 -4.39 14.03
CA LEU A 21 11.63 -3.14 14.71
C LEU A 21 10.55 -2.09 14.49
N PHE A 22 10.11 -1.87 13.24
CA PHE A 22 9.02 -0.92 12.95
C PHE A 22 7.67 -1.35 13.52
N SER A 23 7.40 -2.64 13.59
CA SER A 23 6.18 -3.13 14.25
C SER A 23 6.21 -2.90 15.76
N GLY A 24 7.40 -2.94 16.39
CA GLY A 24 7.58 -2.67 17.81
C GLY A 24 7.61 -1.17 18.15
N ASP A 25 8.22 -0.36 17.30
CA ASP A 25 8.25 1.10 17.42
C ASP A 25 8.14 1.80 16.05
N PRO A 26 6.93 2.18 15.63
CA PRO A 26 6.71 2.86 14.36
C PRO A 26 7.42 4.21 14.24
N ARG A 27 7.83 4.84 15.36
CA ARG A 27 8.52 6.12 15.35
C ARG A 27 9.90 6.03 14.71
N LEU A 28 10.50 4.82 14.70
CA LEU A 28 11.78 4.60 14.04
C LEU A 28 11.76 5.00 12.56
N ALA A 29 10.57 5.10 11.95
CA ALA A 29 10.40 5.53 10.57
C ALA A 29 11.01 6.92 10.30
N GLU A 30 11.17 7.74 11.33
CA GLU A 30 11.79 9.07 11.24
C GLU A 30 13.30 9.02 10.98
N PHE A 31 13.94 7.87 11.18
CA PHE A 31 15.38 7.68 10.92
C PHE A 31 15.69 7.12 9.53
N LEU A 32 14.67 6.79 8.74
CA LEU A 32 14.88 6.32 7.38
C LEU A 32 15.11 7.48 6.44
N ASP A 33 16.20 7.42 5.71
CA ASP A 33 16.49 8.38 4.65
C ASP A 33 15.72 8.06 3.36
N LYS A 34 15.75 9.03 2.45
CA LYS A 34 15.09 8.94 1.15
C LYS A 34 15.59 7.76 0.31
N ASP A 35 16.91 7.51 0.31
CA ASP A 35 17.53 6.51 -0.54
C ASP A 35 17.10 5.09 -0.11
N PHE A 36 16.96 4.89 1.20
CA PHE A 36 16.42 3.66 1.76
C PHE A 36 14.96 3.44 1.36
N ILE A 37 14.14 4.50 1.37
CA ILE A 37 12.74 4.42 0.92
C ILE A 37 12.66 4.08 -0.57
N ASP A 38 13.50 4.68 -1.40
CA ASP A 38 13.59 4.35 -2.83
C ASP A 38 14.01 2.89 -3.05
N LEU A 39 14.93 2.36 -2.23
CA LEU A 39 15.30 0.95 -2.24
C LEU A 39 14.09 0.05 -1.91
N LEU A 40 13.30 0.38 -0.89
CA LEU A 40 12.08 -0.37 -0.56
C LEU A 40 11.07 -0.36 -1.70
N PHE A 41 10.88 0.77 -2.39
CA PHE A 41 10.03 0.83 -3.59
C PHE A 41 10.59 0.00 -4.75
N GLY A 42 11.92 -0.09 -4.87
CA GLY A 42 12.59 -1.01 -5.79
C GLY A 42 12.31 -2.48 -5.47
N PHE A 43 12.30 -2.85 -4.18
CA PHE A 43 11.93 -4.19 -3.73
C PHE A 43 10.49 -4.56 -4.05
N LEU A 44 9.54 -3.62 -3.96
CA LEU A 44 8.16 -3.86 -4.41
C LEU A 44 8.07 -4.25 -5.90
N GLY A 45 8.97 -3.74 -6.73
CA GLY A 45 9.06 -4.08 -8.16
C GLY A 45 9.67 -5.46 -8.45
N ASN A 46 10.29 -6.11 -7.45
CA ASN A 46 10.97 -7.38 -7.66
C ASN A 46 10.00 -8.57 -7.64
N GLN A 47 9.45 -8.92 -8.81
CA GLN A 47 8.51 -10.04 -8.96
C GLN A 47 9.10 -11.42 -8.63
N GLN A 48 10.43 -11.54 -8.57
CA GLN A 48 11.09 -12.81 -8.26
C GLN A 48 11.11 -13.12 -6.76
N ASN A 49 11.01 -12.10 -5.91
CA ASN A 49 11.13 -12.26 -4.46
C ASN A 49 9.91 -11.68 -3.72
N LYS A 50 8.90 -12.53 -3.55
CA LYS A 50 7.63 -12.19 -2.90
C LYS A 50 7.80 -11.86 -1.43
N ARG A 51 8.72 -12.53 -0.73
CA ARG A 51 8.98 -12.28 0.69
C ARG A 51 9.58 -10.91 0.89
N LEU A 52 10.52 -10.53 0.03
CA LEU A 52 11.07 -9.18 0.02
C LEU A 52 10.02 -8.13 -0.33
N GLN A 53 9.10 -8.41 -1.26
CA GLN A 53 7.95 -7.54 -1.54
C GLN A 53 7.05 -7.37 -0.29
N LEU A 54 6.75 -8.45 0.44
CA LEU A 54 5.96 -8.43 1.68
C LEU A 54 6.63 -7.57 2.77
N LEU A 55 7.93 -7.76 2.97
CA LEU A 55 8.69 -7.00 3.97
C LEU A 55 8.75 -5.52 3.60
N ALA A 56 9.02 -5.22 2.33
CA ALA A 56 9.07 -3.84 1.86
C ALA A 56 7.71 -3.13 1.99
N VAL A 57 6.60 -3.77 1.62
CA VAL A 57 5.27 -3.14 1.75
C VAL A 57 4.90 -2.91 3.21
N ALA A 58 5.24 -3.84 4.11
CA ALA A 58 5.02 -3.69 5.54
C ALA A 58 5.83 -2.52 6.11
N ILE A 59 7.12 -2.39 5.75
CA ILE A 59 7.97 -1.28 6.19
C ILE A 59 7.43 0.05 5.65
N ILE A 60 7.16 0.15 4.34
CA ILE A 60 6.62 1.37 3.71
C ILE A 60 5.30 1.79 4.37
N ARG A 61 4.45 0.83 4.74
CA ARG A 61 3.20 1.08 5.47
C ARG A 61 3.47 1.77 6.81
N HIS A 62 4.41 1.26 7.61
CA HIS A 62 4.79 1.88 8.88
C HIS A 62 5.39 3.27 8.68
N VAL A 63 6.24 3.44 7.65
CA VAL A 63 6.83 4.73 7.31
C VAL A 63 5.78 5.76 6.93
N THR A 64 4.86 5.40 6.03
CA THR A 64 3.78 6.28 5.58
C THR A 64 2.85 6.65 6.75
N ALA A 65 2.60 5.71 7.66
CA ALA A 65 1.72 5.93 8.81
C ALA A 65 2.37 6.83 9.87
N ALA A 66 3.65 6.64 10.20
CA ALA A 66 4.27 7.22 11.38
C ALA A 66 5.24 8.38 11.11
N SER A 67 5.77 8.51 9.89
CA SER A 67 6.76 9.55 9.58
C SER A 67 6.17 10.96 9.77
N LYS A 68 7.03 11.84 10.30
CA LYS A 68 6.79 13.29 10.43
C LYS A 68 7.48 14.11 9.35
N ASP A 69 8.39 13.49 8.60
CA ASP A 69 9.04 14.15 7.46
C ASP A 69 8.06 14.21 6.29
N GLU A 70 7.62 15.42 5.94
CA GLU A 70 6.68 15.65 4.85
C GLU A 70 7.24 15.21 3.49
N ASN A 71 8.56 15.25 3.27
CA ASN A 71 9.17 14.79 2.03
C ASN A 71 9.06 13.28 1.89
N VAL A 72 9.32 12.55 2.98
CA VAL A 72 9.17 11.09 3.06
C VAL A 72 7.70 10.70 2.82
N VAL A 73 6.76 11.33 3.55
CA VAL A 73 5.33 11.04 3.39
C VAL A 73 4.87 11.36 1.96
N ARG A 74 5.31 12.48 1.39
CA ARG A 74 5.01 12.88 0.01
C ARG A 74 5.52 11.85 -0.99
N GLN A 75 6.75 11.38 -0.85
CA GLN A 75 7.33 10.34 -1.71
C GLN A 75 6.52 9.04 -1.61
N CYS A 76 6.17 8.62 -0.40
CA CYS A 76 5.33 7.44 -0.19
C CYS A 76 3.94 7.59 -0.82
N ILE A 77 3.32 8.77 -0.77
CA ILE A 77 2.02 9.02 -1.41
C ILE A 77 2.15 8.96 -2.93
N LEU A 78 3.17 9.62 -3.49
CA LEU A 78 3.36 9.77 -4.93
C LEU A 78 3.78 8.49 -5.66
N SER A 79 4.34 7.51 -4.96
CA SER A 79 4.78 6.24 -5.55
C SER A 79 3.60 5.29 -5.80
N SER A 80 2.98 5.38 -6.98
CA SER A 80 1.82 4.54 -7.35
C SER A 80 2.20 3.24 -8.06
N THR A 81 3.18 3.27 -8.97
CA THR A 81 3.41 2.19 -9.95
C THR A 81 3.69 0.81 -9.35
N SER A 82 4.32 0.76 -8.16
CA SER A 82 4.70 -0.50 -7.54
C SER A 82 3.57 -1.16 -6.75
N VAL A 83 2.53 -0.42 -6.34
CA VAL A 83 1.48 -0.94 -5.44
C VAL A 83 0.38 -1.66 -6.21
N ASP A 84 0.08 -1.23 -7.44
CA ASP A 84 -0.93 -1.82 -8.33
C ASP A 84 -0.64 -3.30 -8.64
N ASN A 85 0.64 -3.60 -8.80
CA ASN A 85 1.15 -4.95 -9.03
C ASN A 85 0.93 -5.87 -7.82
N LEU A 86 0.99 -5.32 -6.61
CA LEU A 86 0.78 -6.08 -5.37
C LEU A 86 -0.71 -6.35 -5.14
N VAL A 87 -1.57 -5.37 -5.45
CA VAL A 87 -3.02 -5.52 -5.42
C VAL A 87 -3.51 -6.60 -6.39
N SER A 88 -2.85 -6.73 -7.53
CA SER A 88 -3.16 -7.72 -8.57
C SER A 88 -2.42 -9.05 -8.39
N SER A 89 -1.65 -9.20 -7.30
CA SER A 89 -0.89 -10.40 -6.99
C SER A 89 -1.79 -11.62 -6.79
N GLU A 90 -1.33 -12.82 -7.15
CA GLU A 90 -2.02 -14.08 -6.83
C GLU A 90 -1.88 -14.47 -5.34
N TYR A 91 -0.98 -13.81 -4.60
CA TYR A 91 -0.72 -14.08 -3.18
C TYR A 91 -1.60 -13.20 -2.30
N SER A 92 -2.49 -13.83 -1.53
CA SER A 92 -3.43 -13.14 -0.64
C SER A 92 -2.73 -12.22 0.36
N GLU A 93 -1.59 -12.62 0.92
CA GLU A 93 -0.81 -11.82 1.87
C GLU A 93 -0.33 -10.51 1.25
N LEU A 94 0.16 -10.55 0.00
CA LEU A 94 0.59 -9.35 -0.73
C LEU A 94 -0.60 -8.44 -1.04
N GLN A 95 -1.75 -9.00 -1.39
CA GLN A 95 -2.97 -8.22 -1.61
C GLN A 95 -3.42 -7.51 -0.32
N VAL A 96 -3.40 -8.21 0.82
CA VAL A 96 -3.78 -7.65 2.12
C VAL A 96 -2.86 -6.50 2.50
N GLU A 97 -1.54 -6.69 2.42
CA GLU A 97 -0.59 -5.64 2.75
C GLU A 97 -0.66 -4.45 1.80
N ALA A 98 -0.86 -4.68 0.50
CA ALA A 98 -1.08 -3.62 -0.47
C ALA A 98 -2.33 -2.80 -0.16
N MET A 99 -3.44 -3.45 0.22
CA MET A 99 -4.67 -2.77 0.63
C MET A 99 -4.48 -1.97 1.92
N CYS A 100 -3.74 -2.50 2.90
CA CYS A 100 -3.38 -1.77 4.11
C CYS A 100 -2.57 -0.50 3.79
N LEU A 101 -1.57 -0.62 2.93
CA LEU A 101 -0.78 0.53 2.48
C LEU A 101 -1.64 1.57 1.76
N LEU A 102 -2.49 1.15 0.80
CA LEU A 102 -3.39 2.05 0.08
C LEU A 102 -4.36 2.77 1.03
N ARG A 103 -4.86 2.09 2.06
CA ARG A 103 -5.71 2.71 3.09
C ARG A 103 -4.97 3.80 3.85
N ILE A 104 -3.74 3.52 4.28
CA ILE A 104 -2.91 4.51 4.99
C ILE A 104 -2.57 5.68 4.07
N LYS A 105 -2.27 5.43 2.80
CA LYS A 105 -2.12 6.48 1.79
C LYS A 105 -3.38 7.33 1.67
N ALA A 106 -4.57 6.73 1.60
CA ALA A 106 -5.84 7.46 1.53
C ALA A 106 -5.99 8.45 2.70
N LEU A 107 -5.72 7.99 3.92
CA LEU A 107 -5.78 8.83 5.12
C LEU A 107 -4.76 9.97 5.07
N ARG A 108 -3.52 9.70 4.64
CA ARG A 108 -2.47 10.72 4.53
C ARG A 108 -2.68 11.68 3.36
N ILE A 109 -3.31 11.23 2.28
CA ILE A 109 -3.67 12.07 1.13
C ILE A 109 -4.63 13.18 1.55
N GLN A 110 -5.52 12.94 2.51
CA GLN A 110 -6.39 13.98 3.06
C GLN A 110 -5.61 15.17 3.60
N ASP A 111 -4.68 14.89 4.52
CA ASP A 111 -3.82 15.91 5.14
C ASP A 111 -2.91 16.58 4.09
N PHE A 112 -2.41 15.79 3.14
CA PHE A 112 -1.53 16.25 2.08
C PHE A 112 -2.23 17.23 1.13
N LEU A 113 -3.45 16.92 0.68
CA LEU A 113 -4.19 17.75 -0.27
C LEU A 113 -4.73 19.05 0.34
N GLN A 114 -4.94 19.09 1.66
CA GLN A 114 -5.22 20.37 2.34
C GLN A 114 -4.07 21.37 2.18
N LYS A 115 -2.83 20.87 2.09
CA LYS A 115 -1.63 21.70 1.90
C LYS A 115 -1.26 21.87 0.42
N HIS A 116 -1.57 20.87 -0.40
CA HIS A 116 -1.18 20.82 -1.82
C HIS A 116 -2.33 20.39 -2.74
N PRO A 117 -3.37 21.23 -2.92
CA PRO A 117 -4.55 20.89 -3.71
C PRO A 117 -4.24 20.65 -5.21
N GLU A 118 -3.12 21.15 -5.72
CA GLU A 118 -2.66 20.94 -7.10
C GLU A 118 -2.41 19.46 -7.45
N PHE A 119 -2.26 18.59 -6.45
CA PHE A 119 -2.03 17.16 -6.62
C PHE A 119 -3.30 16.30 -6.51
N ALA A 120 -4.50 16.88 -6.63
CA ALA A 120 -5.76 16.15 -6.53
C ALA A 120 -5.85 14.92 -7.48
N THR A 121 -5.14 14.94 -8.61
CA THR A 121 -5.08 13.82 -9.57
C THR A 121 -4.43 12.56 -8.99
N ILE A 122 -3.64 12.64 -7.92
CA ILE A 122 -3.06 11.47 -7.23
C ILE A 122 -4.16 10.56 -6.69
N ILE A 123 -5.30 11.11 -6.28
CA ILE A 123 -6.42 10.33 -5.72
C ILE A 123 -6.90 9.30 -6.74
N VAL A 124 -7.06 9.71 -8.00
CA VAL A 124 -7.50 8.82 -9.08
C VAL A 124 -6.52 7.67 -9.25
N ASN A 125 -5.23 7.97 -9.30
CA ASN A 125 -4.17 6.95 -9.43
C ASN A 125 -4.13 5.98 -8.24
N ALA A 126 -4.53 6.41 -7.04
CA ALA A 126 -4.56 5.56 -5.85
C ALA A 126 -5.86 4.74 -5.73
N VAL A 127 -6.95 5.21 -6.35
CA VAL A 127 -8.29 4.59 -6.26
C VAL A 127 -8.51 3.55 -7.36
N ASP A 128 -8.02 3.80 -8.58
CA ASP A 128 -8.18 2.89 -9.72
C ASP A 128 -7.75 1.44 -9.44
N PRO A 129 -6.63 1.17 -8.73
CA PRO A 129 -6.23 -0.19 -8.39
C PRO A 129 -7.23 -0.89 -7.47
N VAL A 130 -7.81 -0.15 -6.52
CA VAL A 130 -8.81 -0.67 -5.57
C VAL A 130 -10.13 -0.95 -6.29
N LEU A 131 -10.56 -0.07 -7.20
CA LEU A 131 -11.74 -0.28 -8.03
C LEU A 131 -11.56 -1.47 -8.99
N SER A 132 -10.41 -1.58 -9.64
CA SER A 132 -10.04 -2.71 -10.49
C SER A 132 -10.03 -4.01 -9.67
N PHE A 133 -9.48 -3.97 -8.45
CA PHE A 133 -9.51 -5.08 -7.51
C PHE A 133 -10.95 -5.52 -7.23
N LEU A 134 -11.82 -4.61 -6.78
CA LEU A 134 -13.20 -4.97 -6.41
C LEU A 134 -14.07 -5.35 -7.62
N SER A 135 -13.82 -4.83 -8.82
CA SER A 135 -14.64 -5.12 -10.01
C SER A 135 -14.29 -6.43 -10.73
N LYS A 136 -13.03 -6.89 -10.68
CA LYS A 136 -12.55 -7.98 -11.57
C LYS A 136 -12.58 -9.41 -11.02
N GLY A 137 -13.15 -9.67 -9.84
CA GLY A 137 -13.33 -11.05 -9.39
C GLY A 137 -13.13 -11.24 -7.89
N ILE A 138 -14.16 -10.87 -7.14
CA ILE A 138 -14.24 -11.12 -5.69
C ILE A 138 -14.53 -12.59 -5.38
N ALA A 139 -15.14 -13.33 -6.31
CA ALA A 139 -15.55 -14.73 -6.12
C ALA A 139 -14.41 -15.69 -5.70
N ASN A 140 -13.15 -15.38 -6.06
CA ASN A 140 -11.98 -16.19 -5.72
C ASN A 140 -11.09 -15.54 -4.66
N ARG A 141 -11.59 -14.55 -3.92
CA ARG A 141 -10.81 -13.77 -2.95
C ARG A 141 -11.30 -13.99 -1.55
N SER A 142 -10.38 -13.87 -0.59
CA SER A 142 -10.74 -13.95 0.81
C SER A 142 -11.69 -12.79 1.18
N ARG A 143 -12.65 -13.07 2.05
CA ARG A 143 -13.59 -12.06 2.56
C ARG A 143 -12.85 -10.88 3.20
N ASP A 144 -11.74 -11.14 3.88
CA ASP A 144 -10.94 -10.12 4.54
C ASP A 144 -10.32 -9.15 3.54
N THR A 145 -9.76 -9.63 2.43
CA THR A 145 -9.17 -8.77 1.41
C THR A 145 -10.22 -7.90 0.70
N VAL A 146 -11.43 -8.46 0.49
CA VAL A 146 -12.56 -7.73 -0.10
C VAL A 146 -13.05 -6.64 0.83
N TYR A 147 -13.25 -6.99 2.10
CA TYR A 147 -13.62 -6.05 3.15
C TYR A 147 -12.59 -4.92 3.27
N LEU A 148 -11.31 -5.26 3.23
CA LEU A 148 -10.23 -4.29 3.30
C LEU A 148 -10.22 -3.34 2.08
N GLY A 149 -10.42 -3.87 0.87
CA GLY A 149 -10.56 -3.06 -0.34
C GLY A 149 -11.75 -2.10 -0.26
N ALA A 150 -12.89 -2.55 0.25
CA ALA A 150 -14.05 -1.69 0.48
C ALA A 150 -13.79 -0.58 1.51
N LEU A 151 -13.14 -0.91 2.63
CA LEU A 151 -12.73 0.08 3.64
C LEU A 151 -11.75 1.11 3.08
N THR A 152 -10.79 0.67 2.26
CA THR A 152 -9.85 1.56 1.57
C THR A 152 -10.59 2.52 0.65
N LEU A 153 -11.53 2.02 -0.16
CA LEU A 153 -12.33 2.83 -1.07
C LEU A 153 -13.22 3.84 -0.34
N ALA A 154 -13.86 3.42 0.77
CA ALA A 154 -14.63 4.30 1.64
C ALA A 154 -13.75 5.43 2.22
N SER A 155 -12.51 5.12 2.59
CA SER A 155 -11.55 6.13 3.07
C SER A 155 -11.25 7.17 1.97
N PHE A 156 -11.10 6.74 0.71
CA PHE A 156 -10.93 7.68 -0.40
C PHE A 156 -12.17 8.54 -0.69
N CYS A 157 -13.38 8.00 -0.57
CA CYS A 157 -14.62 8.77 -0.73
C CYS A 157 -14.77 9.89 0.32
N GLN A 158 -14.33 9.65 1.56
CA GLN A 158 -14.32 10.69 2.60
C GLN A 158 -13.39 11.85 2.25
N VAL A 159 -12.28 11.56 1.57
CA VAL A 159 -11.29 12.55 1.15
C VAL A 159 -11.68 13.24 -0.16
N TYR A 160 -12.38 12.54 -1.04
CA TYR A 160 -12.80 13.05 -2.33
C TYR A 160 -14.26 12.65 -2.63
N PRO A 161 -15.24 13.42 -2.13
CA PRO A 161 -16.67 13.10 -2.25
C PRO A 161 -17.18 13.00 -3.70
N GLN A 162 -16.41 13.53 -4.66
CA GLN A 162 -16.71 13.46 -6.10
C GLN A 162 -16.41 12.07 -6.70
N LEU A 163 -15.73 11.18 -5.97
CA LEU A 163 -15.71 9.74 -6.27
C LEU A 163 -17.12 9.21 -6.04
N ASN A 164 -17.90 9.21 -7.11
CA ASN A 164 -19.33 8.90 -7.15
C ASN A 164 -19.74 7.77 -6.18
N GLU A 165 -20.32 8.16 -5.04
CA GLU A 165 -20.65 7.30 -3.88
C GLU A 165 -21.47 6.07 -4.29
N GLU A 166 -22.29 6.20 -5.34
CA GLU A 166 -23.12 5.12 -5.86
C GLU A 166 -22.32 3.91 -6.34
N LYS A 167 -21.16 4.09 -6.99
CA LYS A 167 -20.35 2.95 -7.46
C LYS A 167 -19.69 2.20 -6.29
N VAL A 168 -19.28 2.92 -5.25
CA VAL A 168 -18.61 2.39 -4.07
C VAL A 168 -19.57 1.64 -3.16
N VAL A 169 -20.73 2.25 -2.88
CA VAL A 169 -21.80 1.66 -2.09
C VAL A 169 -22.40 0.45 -2.81
N PHE A 170 -22.69 0.56 -4.11
CA PHE A 170 -23.24 -0.55 -4.90
C PHE A 170 -22.29 -1.75 -4.96
N HIS A 171 -20.99 -1.56 -5.22
CA HIS A 171 -20.03 -2.68 -5.24
C HIS A 171 -19.80 -3.28 -3.86
N THR A 172 -19.72 -2.46 -2.80
CA THR A 172 -19.51 -2.97 -1.44
C THR A 172 -20.73 -3.72 -0.92
N MET A 173 -21.95 -3.20 -1.17
CA MET A 173 -23.20 -3.84 -0.72
C MET A 173 -23.57 -5.08 -1.52
N LEU A 174 -23.36 -5.14 -2.84
CA LEU A 174 -23.67 -6.38 -3.59
C LEU A 174 -22.81 -7.57 -3.17
N GLN A 175 -21.62 -7.33 -2.65
CA GLN A 175 -20.59 -8.33 -2.41
C GLN A 175 -20.56 -8.85 -0.97
N LEU A 176 -21.10 -8.09 0.00
CA LEU A 176 -21.21 -8.53 1.41
C LEU A 176 -22.49 -9.33 1.69
N PHE A 177 -23.44 -9.34 0.75
CA PHE A 177 -24.76 -9.98 0.85
C PHE A 177 -25.00 -11.12 -0.16
N LEU A 178 -23.98 -11.45 -0.98
CA LEU A 178 -23.88 -12.68 -1.79
C LEU A 178 -22.87 -13.63 -1.15
#